data_AF-C6HLV9-F1
#
_entry.id   AF-C6HLV9-F1
#
_cell.length_a   1.000
_cell.length_b   1.000
_cell.length_c   1.000
_cell.angle_alpha   90.00
_cell.angle_beta   90.00
_cell.angle_gamma   90.00
#
_symmetry.space_group_name_H-M   'P 1'
#
loop_
_entity.id
_entity.type
_entity.pdbx_description
1 polymer ?
#
loop_
_entity_poly.entity_id
_entity_poly.type
_entity_poly.pdbx_seq_one_letter_code
_entity_poly.pdbx_strand_id
1 'polypeptide(L)' 'MQAQQPLWSRIRYKLREPFAEFVGVFILVLFGDGSVAQVILSNRKNGDYQSINWGWG' A
#
# COMPACT_ATOMS: atom_id res chain seq x y z
N MET A 1 -30.50 -16.15 24.45
CA MET A 1 -29.16 -16.11 25.08
C MET A 1 -28.22 -15.41 24.13
N GLN A 2 -27.75 -14.21 24.45
CA GLN A 2 -26.76 -13.51 23.61
C GLN A 2 -25.45 -14.26 23.72
N ALA A 3 -25.04 -14.97 22.66
CA ALA A 3 -23.75 -15.64 22.62
C ALA A 3 -22.65 -14.57 22.75
N GLN A 4 -21.90 -14.60 23.85
CA GLN A 4 -20.77 -13.72 24.08
C GLN A 4 -19.75 -13.97 22.96
N GLN A 5 -19.60 -13.01 22.05
CA GLN A 5 -18.63 -13.11 20.95
C GLN A 5 -17.22 -13.23 21.54
N PRO A 6 -16.42 -14.24 21.15
CA PRO A 6 -15.06 -14.41 21.66
C PRO A 6 -14.21 -13.20 21.30
N LEU A 7 -13.35 -12.77 22.23
CA LEU A 7 -12.54 -11.55 22.12
C LEU A 7 -11.73 -11.51 20.81
N TRP A 8 -11.20 -12.67 20.41
CA TRP A 8 -10.44 -12.85 19.17
C TRP A 8 -11.24 -12.50 17.90
N SER A 9 -12.51 -12.91 17.81
CA SER A 9 -13.36 -12.58 16.65
C SER A 9 -13.63 -11.08 16.55
N ARG A 10 -13.78 -10.40 17.69
CA ARG A 10 -13.99 -8.93 17.73
C ARG A 10 -12.72 -8.19 17.30
N ILE A 11 -11.56 -8.60 17.80
CA ILE A 11 -10.26 -8.00 17.44
C ILE A 11 -9.98 -8.19 15.96
N ARG A 12 -10.11 -9.42 15.44
CA ARG A 12 -9.88 -9.73 14.02
C ARG A 12 -10.79 -8.91 13.11
N TYR A 13 -12.07 -8.78 13.47
CA TYR A 13 -13.02 -8.01 12.67
C TYR A 13 -12.66 -6.52 12.64
N LYS A 14 -12.36 -5.93 13.80
CA LYS A 14 -12.02 -4.51 13.92
C LYS A 14 -10.68 -4.14 13.29
N LEU A 15 -9.71 -5.04 13.30
CA LEU A 15 -8.37 -4.76 12.79
C LEU A 15 -8.21 -5.07 11.29
N ARG A 16 -9.13 -5.84 10.68
CA ARG A 16 -9.02 -6.22 9.27
C ARG A 16 -8.99 -5.04 8.31
N GLU A 17 -9.89 -4.06 8.50
CA GLU A 17 -9.95 -2.85 7.69
C GLU A 17 -8.70 -1.97 7.83
N PRO A 18 -8.27 -1.55 9.03
CA PRO A 18 -7.08 -0.70 9.15
C PRO A 18 -5.79 -1.40 8.69
N PHE A 19 -5.68 -2.73 8.84
CA PHE A 19 -4.54 -3.46 8.27
C PHE A 19 -4.59 -3.50 6.74
N ALA A 20 -5.77 -3.70 6.15
CA ALA A 20 -5.93 -3.67 4.70
C ALA A 20 -5.59 -2.30 4.12
N GLU A 21 -6.05 -1.22 4.77
CA GLU A 21 -5.71 0.15 4.40
C GLU A 21 -4.20 0.42 4.53
N PHE A 22 -3.60 0.03 5.65
CA PHE A 22 -2.16 0.21 5.87
C PHE A 22 -1.33 -0.49 4.79
N VAL A 23 -1.63 -1.76 4.50
CA VAL A 23 -0.91 -2.53 3.47
C VAL A 23 -1.16 -1.94 2.08
N GLY A 24 -2.40 -1.52 1.79
CA GLY A 24 -2.74 -0.88 0.51
C GLY A 24 -1.95 0.41 0.27
N VAL A 25 -1.93 1.31 1.27
CA VAL A 25 -1.18 2.58 1.19
C VAL A 25 0.32 2.33 1.16
N PHE A 26 0.82 1.36 1.93
CA PHE A 26 2.23 0.98 1.90
C PHE A 26 2.67 0.54 0.50
N ILE A 27 1.88 -0.33 -0.15
CA ILE A 27 2.14 -0.78 -1.52
C ILE A 27 2.09 0.37 -2.52
N LEU A 28 1.07 1.24 -2.42
CA LEU A 28 0.91 2.40 -3.30
C LEU A 28 2.14 3.32 -3.23
N VAL A 29 2.58 3.67 -2.02
CA VAL A 29 3.75 4.53 -1.83
C VAL A 29 5.03 3.86 -2.30
N LEU A 30 5.20 2.56 -2.03
CA LEU A 30 6.43 1.83 -2.38
C LEU A 30 6.63 1.76 -3.90
N PHE A 31 5.58 1.52 -4.68
CA PHE A 31 5.67 1.53 -6.14
C PHE A 31 5.71 2.95 -6.73
N GLY A 32 4.91 3.88 -6.19
CA GLY A 32 4.89 5.28 -6.60
C GLY A 32 6.27 5.94 -6.44
N ASP A 33 6.77 6.01 -5.20
CA ASP A 33 8.08 6.62 -4.91
C ASP A 33 9.24 5.78 -5.45
N GLY A 34 9.10 4.45 -5.52
CA GLY A 34 10.09 3.56 -6.14
C GLY A 34 10.31 3.88 -7.63
N SER A 35 9.22 4.12 -8.37
CA SER A 35 9.29 4.53 -9.79
C SER A 35 9.96 5.91 -9.96
N VAL A 36 9.66 6.86 -9.07
CA VAL A 36 10.28 8.20 -9.05
C VAL A 36 11.78 8.09 -8.77
N ALA A 37 12.16 7.32 -7.75
CA ALA A 37 13.56 7.08 -7.41
C ALA A 37 14.31 6.41 -8.57
N GLN A 38 13.70 5.45 -9.28
CA GLN A 38 14.30 4.79 -10.43
C GLN A 38 14.61 5.78 -11.56
N VAL A 39 13.69 6.71 -11.85
CA VAL A 39 13.91 7.73 -12.90
C VAL A 39 14.99 8.73 -12.48
N ILE A 40 14.96 9.20 -11.23
CA ILE A 40 15.89 10.24 -10.75
C ILE A 40 17.30 9.68 -10.56
N LEU A 41 17.48 8.56 -9.85
CA LEU A 41 18.81 8.00 -9.57
C LEU A 41 19.48 7.46 -10.83
N SER A 42 18.72 7.03 -11.84
CA SER A 42 19.28 6.57 -13.11
C SER A 42 19.62 7.70 -14.09
N ASN A 43 19.48 8.99 -13.71
CA ASN A 43 19.57 10.12 -14.63
C ASN A 43 18.67 9.94 -15.88
N ARG A 44 17.43 9.46 -15.67
CA ARG A 44 16.46 9.16 -16.73
C ARG A 44 16.89 8.08 -17.74
N LYS A 45 17.88 7.24 -17.41
CA LYS A 45 18.26 6.08 -18.25
C LYS A 45 17.32 4.89 -18.07
N ASN A 46 16.75 4.70 -16.88
CA ASN A 46 15.91 3.55 -16.54
C ASN A 46 14.42 3.95 -16.35
N GLY A 47 13.99 5.06 -16.95
CA GLY A 47 12.59 5.50 -16.98
C GLY A 47 12.45 6.99 -17.32
N ASP A 48 11.22 7.39 -17.63
CA ASP A 48 10.84 8.76 -17.98
C ASP A 48 9.52 9.15 -17.27
N TYR A 49 9.05 10.39 -17.41
CA TYR A 49 7.82 10.88 -16.77
C TYR A 49 6.61 9.96 -16.95
N GLN A 50 6.48 9.31 -18.11
CA GLN A 50 5.39 8.35 -18.34
C GLN A 50 5.49 7.12 -17.43
N SER A 51 6.70 6.65 -17.11
CA SER A 51 6.91 5.49 -16.22
C SER A 51 6.58 5.79 -14.76
N ILE A 52 6.66 7.07 -14.35
CA ILE A 52 6.21 7.52 -13.02
C ILE A 52 4.69 7.48 -12.93
N ASN A 53 4.00 7.92 -13.97
CA ASN A 53 2.53 7.91 -14.00
C ASN A 53 1.96 6.49 -13.86
N TRP A 54 2.61 5.49 -14.48
CA TRP A 54 2.27 4.07 -14.31
C TRP A 54 2.65 3.50 -12.93
N GLY A 55 3.55 4.15 -12.18
CA GLY A 55 3.88 3.76 -10.80
C GLY A 55 2.84 4.22 -9.78
N TRP A 56 2.08 5.27 -10.12
CA TRP A 56 1.06 5.88 -9.25
C TRP A 56 -0.39 5.51 -9.61
N GLY A 57 -0.65 5.03 -10.82
CA GLY A 57 -1.98 4.66 -11.31
C GLY A 57 -1.97 3.32 -12.02
#